data_AF-A0A7Y5MNN0-F1
#
_entry.id   AF-A0A7Y5MNN0-F1
#
_cell.length_a   1.000
_cell.length_b   1.000
_cell.length_c   1.000
_cell.angle_alpha   90.00
_cell.angle_beta   90.00
_cell.angle_gamma   90.00
#
_symmetry.space_group_name_H-M   'P 1'
#
loop_
_entity.id
_entity.type
_entity.pdbx_description
1 polymer ?
#
loop_
_entity_poly.entity_id
_entity_poly.type
_entity_poly.pdbx_seq_one_letter_code
_entity_poly.pdbx_strand_id
1 'polypeptide(L)'
;MATHPTPPQSESVEELIRKVAEYKERLNEFRVPRCVMFADMAGSTSFTDLHGDVEGRVRIEMTRRVVEEAVDLYGGRVVKALGDGWLSVFDRPVEALQAAFEMQRELRDSRALDADPRRLKIGIDWGLLLEESQDVNGDVVNVGKRLAEEAQADEILISQSVFESIDPYYQARCNPIENLRVRGKSSASVAYRVNWATPVGVPAPGSRGEKVVLEILWSEHESRISWREEEEEDLTLIPYLTHPHVLTEIEELSQRLQETIRMANLHGSVRDAGLTLEQLGMLLFEKLFPEEIRRKIGQSSAEFLVLKLDDSCVHIPWELAHDGSDFLCCRFSMGRLARTSQSARPLRRPAPLASLSFLVIADPCGNLPAAALEGEHLYSLCRTDKRVQFELVSRDVGVEAVKERLSRFDIVHYCGHAEHHAESPDDSAWILQDGELTAGDLENLIRGEKP
;
A
#
# COMPACT_ATOMS: atom_id res chain seq x y z
N MET A 1 80.39 -26.66 6.12
CA MET A 1 79.15 -27.48 6.17
C MET A 1 77.98 -26.52 6.09
N ALA A 2 77.35 -26.40 4.93
CA ALA A 2 76.19 -25.53 4.73
C ALA A 2 74.92 -26.28 5.16
N THR A 3 74.19 -25.72 6.11
CA THR A 3 72.89 -26.21 6.56
C THR A 3 71.82 -25.76 5.56
N HIS A 4 71.23 -26.71 4.83
CA HIS A 4 70.06 -26.45 4.01
C HIS A 4 68.84 -26.14 4.91
N PRO A 5 67.98 -25.16 4.56
CA PRO A 5 66.72 -24.95 5.25
C PRO A 5 65.77 -26.10 4.93
N THR A 6 65.21 -26.72 5.97
CA THR A 6 64.16 -27.73 5.90
C THR A 6 62.95 -27.14 5.16
N PRO A 7 62.38 -27.81 4.14
CA PRO A 7 61.18 -27.32 3.46
C PRO A 7 59.99 -27.34 4.43
N PRO A 8 59.00 -26.44 4.28
CA PRO A 8 57.82 -26.42 5.14
C PRO A 8 57.10 -27.78 5.05
N GLN A 9 56.71 -28.32 6.21
CA GLN A 9 55.93 -29.55 6.30
C GLN A 9 54.65 -29.39 5.47
N SER A 10 54.47 -30.21 4.43
CA SER A 10 53.23 -30.25 3.66
C SER A 10 52.11 -30.74 4.57
N GLU A 11 51.12 -29.89 4.85
CA GLU A 11 49.92 -30.29 5.59
C GLU A 11 49.28 -31.52 4.92
N SER A 12 48.88 -32.51 5.73
CA SER A 12 48.26 -33.72 5.17
C SER A 12 46.88 -33.39 4.61
N VAL A 13 46.46 -34.10 3.56
CA VAL A 13 45.14 -33.95 2.95
C VAL A 13 44.02 -34.15 3.99
N GLU A 14 44.22 -35.02 4.96
CA GLU A 14 43.29 -35.30 6.07
C GLU A 14 43.15 -34.12 7.02
N GLU A 15 44.24 -33.41 7.30
CA GLU A 15 44.24 -32.22 8.15
C GLU A 15 43.56 -31.03 7.46
N LEU A 16 43.74 -30.89 6.14
CA LEU A 16 43.01 -29.94 5.32
C LEU A 16 41.50 -30.25 5.28
N ILE A 17 41.10 -31.51 5.11
CA ILE A 17 39.68 -31.92 5.13
C ILE A 17 39.04 -31.59 6.48
N ARG A 18 39.74 -31.89 7.59
CA ARG A 18 39.26 -31.57 8.95
C ARG A 18 39.10 -30.07 9.15
N LYS A 19 40.10 -29.27 8.76
CA LYS A 19 40.01 -27.80 8.82
C LYS A 19 38.84 -27.29 7.97
N VAL A 20 38.66 -27.80 6.75
CA VAL A 20 37.54 -27.40 5.87
C VAL A 20 36.18 -27.73 6.51
N ALA A 21 36.04 -28.88 7.18
CA ALA A 21 34.81 -29.23 7.90
C ALA A 21 34.54 -28.28 9.08
N GLU A 22 35.57 -27.98 9.88
CA GLU A 22 35.48 -27.04 11.01
C GLU A 22 35.18 -25.61 10.55
N TYR A 23 35.81 -25.15 9.46
CA TYR A 23 35.49 -23.87 8.83
C TYR A 23 34.05 -23.83 8.30
N LYS A 24 33.56 -24.93 7.71
CA LYS A 24 32.17 -25.03 7.23
C LYS A 24 31.15 -24.99 8.37
N GLU A 25 31.43 -25.64 9.50
CA GLU A 25 30.57 -25.57 10.69
C GLU A 25 30.54 -24.16 11.27
N ARG A 26 31.72 -23.53 11.44
CA ARG A 26 31.81 -22.14 11.89
C ARG A 26 31.11 -21.18 10.93
N LEU A 27 31.24 -21.37 9.62
CA LEU A 27 30.54 -20.58 8.60
C LEU A 27 29.02 -20.70 8.68
N ASN A 28 28.48 -21.85 9.09
CA ASN A 28 27.04 -22.03 9.27
C ASN A 28 26.49 -21.23 10.45
N GLU A 29 27.29 -20.95 11.50
CA GLU A 29 26.87 -20.12 12.62
C GLU A 29 26.66 -18.64 12.23
N PHE A 30 27.27 -18.18 11.14
CA PHE A 30 27.16 -16.81 10.62
C PHE A 30 26.17 -16.66 9.46
N ARG A 31 25.44 -17.73 9.11
CA ARG A 31 24.42 -17.69 8.06
C ARG A 31 23.09 -17.23 8.62
N VAL A 32 22.73 -16.00 8.33
CA VAL A 32 21.45 -15.41 8.72
C VAL A 32 20.55 -15.26 7.50
N PRO A 33 19.24 -15.54 7.60
CA PRO A 33 18.30 -15.24 6.53
C PRO A 33 18.18 -13.71 6.40
N ARG A 34 18.48 -13.21 5.20
CA ARG A 34 18.46 -11.78 4.86
C ARG A 34 17.92 -11.56 3.47
N CYS A 35 17.31 -10.40 3.29
CA CYS A 35 16.88 -9.94 1.98
C CYS A 35 17.99 -9.04 1.44
N VAL A 36 18.38 -9.31 0.19
CA VAL A 36 19.38 -8.53 -0.51
C VAL A 36 18.71 -7.78 -1.64
N MET A 37 18.96 -6.48 -1.72
CA MET A 37 18.51 -5.63 -2.81
C MET A 37 19.71 -5.02 -3.53
N PHE A 38 19.70 -5.13 -4.85
CA PHE A 38 20.56 -4.35 -5.73
C PHE A 38 19.70 -3.29 -6.43
N ALA A 39 20.14 -2.05 -6.39
CA ALA A 39 19.55 -0.95 -7.16
C ALA A 39 20.64 -0.34 -8.03
N ASP A 40 20.41 -0.25 -9.34
CA ASP A 40 21.41 0.22 -10.31
C ASP A 40 20.84 1.30 -11.23
N MET A 41 21.62 2.34 -11.51
CA MET A 41 21.17 3.44 -12.37
C MET A 41 21.14 3.04 -13.85
N ALA A 42 19.97 3.11 -14.46
CA ALA A 42 19.82 2.95 -15.90
C ALA A 42 20.48 4.12 -16.67
N GLY A 43 21.32 3.78 -17.67
CA GLY A 43 21.86 4.73 -18.63
C GLY A 43 22.84 5.77 -18.07
N SER A 44 23.45 5.50 -16.92
CA SER A 44 24.43 6.37 -16.24
C SER A 44 25.63 6.73 -17.12
N THR A 45 26.22 5.74 -17.80
CA THR A 45 27.36 5.91 -18.71
C THR A 45 27.00 6.82 -19.88
N SER A 46 25.90 6.50 -20.58
CA SER A 46 25.42 7.30 -21.70
C SER A 46 25.09 8.73 -21.30
N PHE A 47 24.57 8.94 -20.08
CA PHE A 47 24.31 10.28 -19.56
C PHE A 47 25.61 11.05 -19.33
N THR A 48 26.60 10.41 -18.72
CA THR A 48 27.92 11.01 -18.44
C THR A 48 28.65 11.35 -19.73
N ASP A 49 28.58 10.49 -20.75
CA ASP A 49 29.16 10.75 -22.08
C ASP A 49 28.54 11.98 -22.76
N LEU A 50 27.24 12.21 -22.56
CA LEU A 50 26.49 13.29 -23.19
C LEU A 50 26.59 14.63 -22.42
N HIS A 51 26.70 14.59 -21.10
CA HIS A 51 26.59 15.76 -20.21
C HIS A 51 27.88 16.09 -19.44
N GLY A 52 28.87 15.19 -19.47
CA GLY A 52 30.16 15.34 -18.81
C GLY A 52 30.19 14.84 -17.36
N ASP A 53 31.41 14.61 -16.86
CA ASP A 53 31.69 13.96 -15.57
C ASP A 53 31.07 14.66 -14.35
N VAL A 54 30.98 15.99 -14.39
CA VAL A 54 30.45 16.78 -13.26
C VAL A 54 28.96 16.54 -13.10
N GLU A 55 28.20 16.63 -14.20
CA GLU A 55 26.75 16.38 -14.17
C GLU A 55 26.45 14.90 -13.88
N GLY A 56 27.25 13.98 -14.42
CA GLY A 56 27.18 12.55 -14.10
C GLY A 56 27.34 12.28 -12.59
N ARG A 57 28.35 12.89 -11.95
CA ARG A 57 28.58 12.77 -10.50
C ARG A 57 27.45 13.36 -9.67
N VAL A 58 26.95 14.54 -10.05
CA VAL A 58 25.81 15.17 -9.35
C VAL A 58 24.58 14.25 -9.41
N ARG A 59 24.32 13.62 -10.56
CA ARG A 59 23.20 12.68 -10.74
C ARG A 59 23.33 11.44 -9.86
N ILE A 60 24.54 10.87 -9.73
CA ILE A 60 24.79 9.74 -8.83
C ILE A 60 24.53 10.15 -7.39
N GLU A 61 25.01 11.32 -6.96
CA GLU A 61 24.83 11.81 -5.59
C GLU A 61 23.37 12.09 -5.24
N MET A 62 22.58 12.63 -6.16
CA MET A 62 21.13 12.81 -5.94
C MET A 62 20.42 11.46 -5.81
N THR A 63 20.72 10.51 -6.70
CA THR A 63 20.13 9.16 -6.64
C THR A 63 20.55 8.44 -5.35
N ARG A 64 21.81 8.58 -4.95
CA ARG A 64 22.34 8.01 -3.71
C ARG A 64 21.49 8.42 -2.50
N ARG A 65 21.14 9.70 -2.38
CA ARG A 65 20.32 10.19 -1.26
C ARG A 65 18.96 9.51 -1.22
N VAL A 66 18.28 9.43 -2.35
CA VAL A 66 16.98 8.74 -2.46
C VAL A 66 17.11 7.27 -2.05
N VAL A 67 18.17 6.58 -2.49
CA VAL A 67 18.41 5.18 -2.10
C VAL A 67 18.70 5.06 -0.60
N GLU A 68 19.57 5.88 -0.04
CA GLU A 68 19.94 5.82 1.38
C GLU A 68 18.75 6.16 2.29
N GLU A 69 17.96 7.19 1.95
CA GLU A 69 16.75 7.59 2.69
C GLU A 69 15.67 6.51 2.65
N ALA A 70 15.40 5.92 1.48
CA ALA A 70 14.41 4.85 1.36
C ALA A 70 14.87 3.56 2.07
N VAL A 71 16.16 3.21 2.02
CA VAL A 71 16.68 2.04 2.75
C VAL A 71 16.52 2.23 4.26
N ASP A 72 16.88 3.41 4.78
CA ASP A 72 16.80 3.73 6.22
C ASP A 72 15.34 3.75 6.71
N LEU A 73 14.44 4.35 5.92
CA LEU A 73 13.01 4.45 6.25
C LEU A 73 12.35 3.09 6.52
N TYR A 74 12.76 2.04 5.80
CA TYR A 74 12.23 0.69 5.94
C TYR A 74 13.16 -0.24 6.73
N GLY A 75 14.06 0.31 7.56
CA GLY A 75 14.88 -0.45 8.50
C GLY A 75 16.00 -1.29 7.84
N GLY A 76 16.30 -1.02 6.57
CA GLY A 76 17.41 -1.65 5.87
C GLY A 76 18.74 -0.96 6.13
N ARG A 77 19.80 -1.53 5.56
CA ARG A 77 21.14 -0.92 5.58
C ARG A 77 21.83 -1.05 4.24
N VAL A 78 22.37 0.07 3.74
CA VAL A 78 23.28 0.06 2.59
C VAL A 78 24.61 -0.55 3.03
N VAL A 79 24.99 -1.66 2.40
CA VAL A 79 26.26 -2.36 2.66
C VAL A 79 27.40 -1.67 1.91
N LYS A 80 27.22 -1.41 0.61
CA LYS A 80 28.22 -0.74 -0.23
C LYS A 80 27.63 -0.11 -1.47
N ALA A 81 28.27 0.96 -1.93
CA ALA A 81 28.07 1.55 -3.25
C ALA A 81 29.03 0.89 -4.27
N LEU A 82 28.54 0.68 -5.49
CA LEU A 82 29.19 -0.02 -6.59
C LEU A 82 29.34 0.91 -7.82
N GLY A 83 29.66 2.18 -7.57
CA GLY A 83 29.65 3.22 -8.60
C GLY A 83 28.27 3.87 -8.67
N ASP A 84 27.49 3.48 -9.67
CA ASP A 84 26.13 3.93 -9.95
C ASP A 84 25.04 2.93 -9.49
N GLY A 85 25.47 1.89 -8.76
CA GLY A 85 24.58 0.95 -8.08
C GLY A 85 24.86 0.82 -6.58
N TRP A 86 23.91 0.24 -5.86
CA TRP A 86 23.93 0.06 -4.40
C TRP A 86 23.52 -1.35 -4.02
N LEU A 87 24.22 -1.89 -3.03
CA LEU A 87 23.89 -3.15 -2.36
C LEU A 87 23.35 -2.84 -0.97
N SER A 88 22.12 -3.27 -0.71
CA SER A 88 21.42 -3.08 0.56
C SER A 88 20.91 -4.40 1.11
N VAL A 89 20.81 -4.49 2.43
CA VAL A 89 20.26 -5.65 3.13
C VAL A 89 19.11 -5.27 4.05
N PHE A 90 18.13 -6.16 4.18
CA PHE A 90 16.95 -6.02 5.03
C PHE A 90 16.72 -7.30 5.82
N ASP A 91 16.05 -7.17 6.96
CA ASP A 91 15.67 -8.31 7.79
C ASP A 91 14.52 -9.10 7.15
N ARG A 92 13.60 -8.42 6.46
CA ARG A 92 12.46 -9.04 5.78
C ARG A 92 12.33 -8.64 4.30
N PRO A 93 11.81 -9.53 3.44
CA PRO A 93 11.61 -9.19 2.03
C PRO A 93 10.59 -8.08 1.76
N VAL A 94 9.58 -7.93 2.63
CA VAL A 94 8.57 -6.87 2.50
C VAL A 94 9.16 -5.47 2.66
N GLU A 95 10.13 -5.31 3.58
CA GLU A 95 10.84 -4.05 3.82
C GLU A 95 11.63 -3.63 2.58
N ALA A 96 12.32 -4.59 1.94
CA ALA A 96 13.04 -4.35 0.69
C ALA A 96 12.11 -3.94 -0.45
N LEU A 97 10.92 -4.56 -0.57
CA LEU A 97 9.91 -4.18 -1.56
C LEU A 97 9.38 -2.76 -1.34
N GLN A 98 9.05 -2.41 -0.10
CA GLN A 98 8.56 -1.07 0.22
C GLN A 98 9.62 0.01 -0.04
N ALA A 99 10.88 -0.26 0.33
CA ALA A 99 12.00 0.61 0.00
C ALA A 99 12.17 0.77 -1.52
N ALA A 100 12.06 -0.31 -2.29
CA ALA A 100 12.14 -0.26 -3.74
C ALA A 100 11.00 0.58 -4.37
N PHE A 101 9.78 0.48 -3.83
CA PHE A 101 8.64 1.27 -4.29
C PHE A 101 8.86 2.76 -4.04
N GLU A 102 9.35 3.09 -2.85
CA GLU A 102 9.68 4.46 -2.46
C GLU A 102 10.76 5.07 -3.35
N MET A 103 11.84 4.33 -3.62
CA MET A 103 12.90 4.77 -4.51
C MET A 103 12.39 5.12 -5.91
N GLN A 104 11.57 4.23 -6.50
CA GLN A 104 11.04 4.47 -7.83
C GLN A 104 10.06 5.64 -7.83
N ARG A 105 9.22 5.79 -6.79
CA ARG A 105 8.29 6.91 -6.63
C ARG A 105 9.02 8.25 -6.55
N GLU A 106 9.97 8.39 -5.64
CA GLU A 106 10.72 9.63 -5.43
C GLU A 106 11.52 10.03 -6.67
N LEU A 107 12.14 9.07 -7.36
CA LEU A 107 12.86 9.34 -8.61
C LEU A 107 11.93 9.75 -9.75
N ARG A 108 10.70 9.22 -9.79
CA ARG A 108 9.66 9.65 -10.75
C ARG A 108 9.21 11.08 -10.52
N ASP A 109 9.06 11.44 -9.25
CA ASP A 109 8.48 12.69 -8.79
C ASP A 109 9.49 13.85 -8.75
N SER A 110 10.79 13.52 -8.81
CA SER A 110 11.88 14.49 -8.82
C SER A 110 12.00 15.24 -10.14
N ARG A 111 11.61 16.52 -10.11
CA ARG A 111 11.82 17.49 -11.22
C ARG A 111 13.27 17.93 -11.40
N ALA A 112 14.17 17.61 -10.46
CA ALA A 112 15.59 17.99 -10.57
C ALA A 112 16.35 17.19 -11.64
N LEU A 113 15.67 16.22 -12.26
CA LEU A 113 16.23 15.11 -13.01
C LEU A 113 15.62 15.06 -14.43
N ASP A 114 15.56 16.23 -15.08
CA ASP A 114 14.78 16.61 -16.28
C ASP A 114 15.09 15.89 -17.63
N ALA A 115 15.64 14.67 -17.63
CA ALA A 115 15.94 13.96 -18.89
C ALA A 115 15.44 12.51 -19.00
N ASP A 116 15.24 11.79 -17.90
CA ASP A 116 14.57 10.47 -17.90
C ASP A 116 14.20 10.09 -16.45
N PRO A 117 12.90 10.01 -16.08
CA PRO A 117 12.48 9.65 -14.73
C PRO A 117 12.67 8.15 -14.40
N ARG A 118 12.92 7.30 -15.40
CA ARG A 118 13.04 5.84 -15.25
C ARG A 118 14.50 5.49 -14.92
N ARG A 119 14.84 5.47 -13.63
CA ARG A 119 16.24 5.58 -13.22
C ARG A 119 16.84 4.36 -12.57
N LEU A 120 16.07 3.54 -11.85
CA LEU A 120 16.63 2.36 -11.20
C LEU A 120 16.15 1.07 -11.84
N LYS A 121 17.09 0.15 -11.94
CA LYS A 121 16.90 -1.27 -12.20
C LYS A 121 17.09 -1.97 -10.86
N ILE A 122 16.05 -2.63 -10.35
CA ILE A 122 16.09 -3.18 -9.00
C ILE A 122 15.93 -4.71 -9.03
N GLY A 123 16.80 -5.41 -8.31
CA GLY A 123 16.79 -6.85 -8.16
C GLY A 123 16.80 -7.25 -6.68
N ILE A 124 15.86 -8.11 -6.27
CA ILE A 124 15.70 -8.52 -4.87
C ILE A 124 15.71 -10.04 -4.74
N ASP A 125 16.51 -10.55 -3.81
CA ASP A 125 16.48 -11.96 -3.43
C ASP A 125 16.43 -12.16 -1.90
N TRP A 126 16.00 -13.34 -1.48
CA TRP A 126 15.86 -13.74 -0.08
C TRP A 126 16.51 -15.11 0.14
N GLY A 127 17.37 -15.19 1.16
CA GLY A 127 18.04 -16.43 1.48
C GLY A 127 19.09 -16.29 2.58
N LEU A 128 19.88 -17.36 2.76
CA LEU A 128 20.96 -17.36 3.73
C LEU A 128 22.13 -16.51 3.23
N LEU A 129 22.47 -15.51 4.03
CA LEU A 129 23.57 -14.59 3.81
C LEU A 129 24.65 -14.83 4.86
N LEU A 130 25.91 -14.84 4.43
CA LEU A 130 27.05 -14.81 5.32
C LEU A 130 27.43 -13.34 5.56
N GLU A 131 27.26 -12.87 6.78
CA GLU A 131 27.66 -11.52 7.19
C GLU A 131 29.06 -11.54 7.82
N GLU A 132 30.02 -10.82 7.22
CA GLU A 132 31.38 -10.69 7.73
C GLU A 132 31.71 -9.23 8.01
N SER A 133 31.51 -8.76 9.25
CA SER A 133 31.85 -7.43 9.81
C SER A 133 31.35 -6.18 9.05
N GLN A 134 31.61 -6.05 7.74
CA GLN A 134 31.16 -4.97 6.86
C GLN A 134 30.85 -5.43 5.42
N ASP A 135 30.99 -6.72 5.10
CA ASP A 135 30.63 -7.26 3.78
C ASP A 135 29.65 -8.42 3.89
N VAL A 136 29.01 -8.73 2.77
CA VAL A 136 28.01 -9.77 2.66
C VAL A 136 28.30 -10.69 1.48
N ASN A 137 28.23 -11.99 1.72
CA ASN A 137 28.50 -13.02 0.73
C ASN A 137 27.40 -14.08 0.74
N GLY A 138 27.12 -14.67 -0.42
CA GLY A 138 26.17 -15.77 -0.54
C GLY A 138 25.53 -15.84 -1.91
N ASP A 139 24.88 -16.96 -2.18
CA ASP A 139 24.16 -17.15 -3.46
C ASP A 139 23.04 -16.11 -3.63
N VAL A 140 22.42 -15.67 -2.54
CA VAL A 140 21.40 -14.60 -2.52
C VAL A 140 21.93 -13.28 -3.09
N VAL A 141 23.20 -12.96 -2.86
CA VAL A 141 23.85 -11.75 -3.42
C VAL A 141 24.00 -11.88 -4.93
N ASN A 142 24.40 -13.07 -5.40
CA ASN A 142 24.60 -13.33 -6.83
C ASN A 142 23.29 -13.30 -7.61
N VAL A 143 22.21 -13.85 -7.02
CA VAL A 143 20.87 -13.87 -7.64
C VAL A 143 20.29 -12.45 -7.66
N GLY A 144 20.33 -11.73 -6.54
CA GLY A 144 19.85 -10.34 -6.47
C GLY A 144 20.55 -9.42 -7.49
N LYS A 145 21.87 -9.55 -7.64
CA LYS A 145 22.64 -8.81 -8.64
C LYS A 145 22.16 -9.10 -10.06
N ARG A 146 21.97 -10.38 -10.41
CA ARG A 146 21.51 -10.78 -11.75
C ARG A 146 20.11 -10.28 -12.05
N LEU A 147 19.22 -10.30 -11.05
CA LEU A 147 17.87 -9.74 -11.21
C LEU A 147 17.95 -8.24 -11.54
N ALA A 148 18.83 -7.48 -10.89
CA ALA A 148 19.01 -6.05 -11.20
C ALA A 148 19.65 -5.83 -12.59
N GLU A 149 20.58 -6.69 -13.00
CA GLU A 149 21.19 -6.64 -14.34
C GLU A 149 20.16 -6.86 -15.45
N GLU A 150 19.20 -7.76 -15.24
CA GLU A 150 18.15 -8.16 -16.19
C GLU A 150 16.93 -7.23 -16.18
N ALA A 151 16.69 -6.54 -15.06
CA ALA A 151 15.65 -5.54 -14.94
C ALA A 151 15.83 -4.42 -15.98
N GLN A 152 14.75 -3.86 -16.48
CA GLN A 152 14.74 -2.64 -17.26
C GLN A 152 14.72 -1.41 -16.35
N ALA A 153 14.91 -0.24 -16.93
CA ALA A 153 14.71 1.01 -16.22
C ALA A 153 13.27 1.09 -15.66
N ASP A 154 13.11 1.53 -14.41
CA ASP A 154 11.80 1.59 -13.72
C ASP A 154 11.23 0.20 -13.36
N GLU A 155 12.03 -0.87 -13.42
CA GLU A 155 11.59 -2.24 -13.17
C GLU A 155 12.16 -2.79 -11.85
N ILE A 156 11.31 -3.52 -11.12
CA ILE A 156 11.69 -4.29 -9.93
C ILE A 156 11.47 -5.76 -10.24
N LEU A 157 12.55 -6.54 -10.16
CA LEU A 157 12.54 -7.98 -10.32
C LEU A 157 12.85 -8.67 -8.99
N ILE A 158 12.06 -9.69 -8.66
CA ILE A 158 12.24 -10.48 -7.45
C ILE A 158 12.41 -11.95 -7.78
N SER A 159 13.13 -12.67 -6.91
CA SER A 159 13.22 -14.13 -7.02
C SER A 159 11.94 -14.82 -6.54
N GLN A 160 11.80 -16.09 -6.91
CA GLN A 160 10.78 -16.97 -6.34
C GLN A 160 10.83 -17.04 -4.80
N SER A 161 12.02 -16.99 -4.19
CA SER A 161 12.14 -17.06 -2.74
C SER A 161 11.62 -15.80 -2.04
N VAL A 162 11.72 -14.64 -2.69
CA VAL A 162 11.05 -13.42 -2.21
C VAL A 162 9.53 -13.56 -2.37
N PHE A 163 9.05 -13.99 -3.54
CA PHE A 163 7.62 -14.18 -3.81
C PHE A 163 6.94 -15.13 -2.80
N GLU A 164 7.59 -16.23 -2.46
CA GLU A 164 7.08 -17.21 -1.47
C GLU A 164 7.12 -16.69 -0.02
N SER A 165 7.88 -15.62 0.26
CA SER A 165 8.14 -15.09 1.61
C SER A 165 7.43 -13.76 1.90
N ILE A 166 6.57 -13.30 0.99
CA ILE A 166 5.79 -12.06 1.14
C ILE A 166 4.29 -12.37 1.18
N ASP A 167 3.52 -11.49 1.80
CA ASP A 167 2.08 -11.67 1.98
C ASP A 167 1.30 -11.65 0.64
N PRO A 168 0.12 -12.31 0.56
CA PRO A 168 -0.68 -12.39 -0.66
C PRO A 168 -0.97 -11.03 -1.33
N TYR A 169 -1.12 -9.98 -0.53
CA TYR A 169 -1.24 -8.60 -1.00
C TYR A 169 -0.11 -8.19 -1.96
N TYR A 170 1.15 -8.50 -1.62
CA TYR A 170 2.30 -8.19 -2.48
C TYR A 170 2.46 -9.21 -3.61
N GLN A 171 2.10 -10.48 -3.37
CA GLN A 171 2.10 -11.51 -4.41
C GLN A 171 1.17 -11.15 -5.58
N ALA A 172 0.02 -10.55 -5.30
CA ALA A 172 -0.92 -10.07 -6.33
C ALA A 172 -0.31 -9.03 -7.28
N ARG A 173 0.78 -8.36 -6.89
CA ARG A 173 1.53 -7.42 -7.74
C ARG A 173 2.60 -8.09 -8.60
N CYS A 174 2.85 -9.38 -8.40
CA CYS A 174 4.01 -10.08 -8.96
C CYS A 174 3.62 -10.97 -10.14
N ASN A 175 4.11 -10.64 -11.32
CA ASN A 175 3.87 -11.41 -12.54
C ASN A 175 5.08 -12.29 -12.86
N PRO A 176 4.93 -13.61 -13.05
CA PRO A 176 6.06 -14.49 -13.36
C PRO A 176 6.65 -14.15 -14.74
N ILE A 177 7.96 -14.29 -14.86
CA ILE A 177 8.71 -14.08 -16.10
C ILE A 177 9.15 -15.45 -16.64
N GLU A 178 8.47 -15.92 -17.67
CA GLU A 178 8.63 -17.29 -18.19
C GLU A 178 10.05 -17.61 -18.70
N ASN A 179 10.76 -16.61 -19.24
CA ASN A 179 12.05 -16.80 -19.91
C ASN A 179 13.28 -16.34 -19.09
N LEU A 180 13.08 -15.83 -17.87
CA LEU A 180 14.19 -15.36 -17.04
C LEU A 180 14.54 -16.40 -15.97
N ARG A 181 15.54 -17.22 -16.29
CA ARG A 181 16.07 -18.27 -15.41
C ARG A 181 17.36 -17.81 -14.76
N VAL A 182 17.28 -17.39 -13.50
CA VAL A 182 18.47 -16.97 -12.76
C VAL A 182 19.22 -18.21 -12.28
N ARG A 183 20.40 -18.49 -12.85
CA ARG A 183 21.29 -19.52 -12.30
C ARG A 183 21.81 -19.05 -10.94
N GLY A 184 21.96 -19.93 -9.96
CA GLY A 184 22.40 -19.55 -8.61
C GLY A 184 22.02 -20.59 -7.57
N LYS A 185 20.95 -21.33 -7.83
CA LYS A 185 20.63 -22.62 -7.19
C LYS A 185 20.90 -23.75 -8.18
N SER A 186 20.97 -24.99 -7.67
CA SER A 186 21.13 -26.24 -8.43
C SER A 186 20.06 -26.48 -9.51
N SER A 187 19.06 -25.60 -9.61
CA SER A 187 18.01 -25.52 -10.62
C SER A 187 17.67 -24.05 -10.87
N ALA A 188 17.31 -23.72 -12.11
CA ALA A 188 16.84 -22.38 -12.45
C ALA A 188 15.49 -22.09 -11.77
N SER A 189 15.40 -20.98 -11.03
CA SER A 189 14.16 -20.51 -10.40
C SER A 189 13.46 -19.46 -11.25
N VAL A 190 12.14 -19.38 -11.11
CA VAL A 190 11.30 -18.35 -11.75
C VAL A 190 11.62 -16.99 -11.14
N ALA A 191 11.67 -15.94 -11.96
CA ALA A 191 11.72 -14.55 -11.52
C ALA A 191 10.35 -13.89 -11.71
N TYR A 192 10.05 -12.87 -10.92
CA TYR A 192 8.78 -12.16 -10.99
C TYR A 192 9.03 -10.66 -11.20
N ARG A 193 8.22 -10.05 -12.06
CA ARG A 193 8.12 -8.60 -12.22
C ARG A 193 7.11 -8.05 -11.23
N VAL A 194 7.49 -7.03 -10.47
CA VAL A 194 6.58 -6.37 -9.53
C VAL A 194 5.94 -5.15 -10.18
N ASN A 195 4.60 -5.10 -10.17
CA ASN A 195 3.84 -3.90 -10.51
C ASN A 195 3.81 -2.95 -9.31
N TRP A 196 4.78 -2.04 -9.26
CA TRP A 196 4.97 -1.13 -8.12
C TRP A 196 4.20 0.20 -8.25
N ALA A 197 3.91 0.64 -9.49
CA ALA A 197 3.28 1.93 -9.77
C ALA A 197 1.76 1.96 -9.53
N THR A 198 1.13 0.79 -9.46
CA THR A 198 -0.31 0.65 -9.25
C THR A 198 -0.55 0.04 -7.88
N PRO A 199 -1.25 0.70 -6.94
CA PRO A 199 -1.69 0.06 -5.71
C PRO A 199 -2.52 -1.20 -6.05
N VAL A 200 -2.43 -2.26 -5.24
CA VAL A 200 -3.33 -3.42 -5.41
C VAL A 200 -4.75 -2.90 -5.33
N GLY A 201 -5.52 -3.13 -6.40
CA GLY A 201 -6.91 -2.72 -6.48
C GLY A 201 -7.17 -1.25 -6.81
N VAL A 202 -6.16 -0.36 -6.99
CA VAL A 202 -6.41 1.00 -7.48
C VAL A 202 -6.04 1.10 -8.96
N PRO A 203 -7.01 1.06 -9.88
CA PRO A 203 -6.70 1.21 -11.29
C PRO A 203 -6.16 2.59 -11.63
N ALA A 204 -5.43 2.66 -12.74
CA ALA A 204 -5.04 3.93 -13.35
C ALA A 204 -6.27 4.83 -13.54
N PRO A 205 -6.18 6.15 -13.25
CA PRO A 205 -7.30 7.07 -13.42
C PRO A 205 -7.86 7.01 -14.85
N GLY A 206 -9.08 6.51 -15.00
CA GLY A 206 -9.77 6.33 -16.28
C GLY A 206 -9.83 4.90 -16.82
N SER A 207 -9.36 3.87 -16.09
CA SER A 207 -9.72 2.50 -16.41
C SER A 207 -11.22 2.29 -16.13
N ARG A 208 -11.92 1.60 -17.04
CA ARG A 208 -13.20 0.97 -16.75
C ARG A 208 -12.90 -0.44 -16.26
N GLY A 209 -12.41 -0.55 -15.03
CA GLY A 209 -12.22 -1.85 -14.38
C GLY A 209 -13.57 -2.50 -14.12
N GLU A 210 -13.63 -3.83 -14.20
CA GLU A 210 -14.86 -4.59 -13.92
C GLU A 210 -15.39 -4.22 -12.52
N LYS A 211 -16.67 -3.84 -12.48
CA LYS A 211 -17.34 -3.35 -11.28
C LYS A 211 -18.50 -4.26 -10.91
N VAL A 212 -18.57 -4.59 -9.62
CA VAL A 212 -19.74 -5.21 -8.99
C VAL A 212 -20.49 -4.16 -8.18
N VAL A 213 -21.82 -4.16 -8.29
CA VAL A 213 -22.73 -3.34 -7.49
C VAL A 213 -23.58 -4.23 -6.61
N LEU A 214 -23.53 -4.01 -5.30
CA LEU A 214 -24.49 -4.56 -4.35
C LEU A 214 -25.49 -3.47 -3.98
N GLU A 215 -26.77 -3.70 -4.26
CA GLU A 215 -27.83 -2.87 -3.68
C GLU A 215 -28.40 -3.56 -2.45
N ILE A 216 -28.27 -2.88 -1.32
CA ILE A 216 -28.59 -3.39 0.01
C ILE A 216 -29.74 -2.57 0.54
N LEU A 217 -30.92 -3.20 0.62
CA LEU A 217 -32.08 -2.66 1.29
C LEU A 217 -32.12 -3.21 2.70
N TRP A 218 -32.20 -2.32 3.68
CA TRP A 218 -32.03 -2.69 5.09
C TRP A 218 -33.32 -2.50 5.88
N SER A 219 -33.62 -3.44 6.78
CA SER A 219 -34.79 -3.38 7.68
C SER A 219 -34.41 -3.88 9.07
N GLU A 220 -35.37 -3.93 10.00
CA GLU A 220 -35.11 -4.30 11.40
C GLU A 220 -34.69 -5.76 11.60
N HIS A 221 -35.13 -6.67 10.72
CA HIS A 221 -34.95 -8.12 10.90
C HIS A 221 -34.36 -8.83 9.68
N GLU A 222 -34.31 -8.17 8.53
CA GLU A 222 -33.78 -8.73 7.31
C GLU A 222 -33.17 -7.68 6.39
N SER A 223 -32.21 -8.11 5.59
CA SER A 223 -31.60 -7.32 4.52
C SER A 223 -31.89 -7.98 3.19
N ARG A 224 -32.19 -7.18 2.18
CA ARG A 224 -32.37 -7.65 0.81
C ARG A 224 -31.20 -7.16 -0.02
N ILE A 225 -30.45 -8.08 -0.60
CA ILE A 225 -29.19 -7.79 -1.26
C ILE A 225 -29.27 -8.26 -2.71
N SER A 226 -28.98 -7.35 -3.65
CA SER A 226 -28.79 -7.70 -5.06
C SER A 226 -27.30 -7.83 -5.39
N TRP A 227 -27.01 -8.53 -6.48
CA TRP A 227 -25.69 -8.61 -7.11
C TRP A 227 -25.83 -8.20 -8.56
N ARG A 228 -25.02 -7.25 -9.03
CA ARG A 228 -24.96 -6.84 -10.43
C ARG A 228 -23.53 -6.61 -10.87
N GLU A 229 -23.21 -7.02 -12.09
CA GLU A 229 -21.96 -6.69 -12.78
C GLU A 229 -22.20 -5.55 -13.78
N GLU A 230 -21.15 -4.86 -14.22
CA GLU A 230 -21.23 -3.64 -15.06
C GLU A 230 -22.09 -3.81 -16.33
N GLU A 231 -22.16 -5.01 -16.91
CA GLU A 231 -22.98 -5.30 -18.09
C GLU A 231 -24.50 -5.28 -17.81
N GLU A 232 -24.93 -5.26 -16.54
CA GLU A 232 -26.33 -5.42 -16.11
C GLU A 232 -26.99 -4.13 -15.56
N GLU A 233 -26.35 -2.96 -15.66
CA GLU A 233 -26.89 -1.71 -15.07
C GLU A 233 -28.25 -1.27 -15.67
N ASP A 234 -28.61 -1.70 -16.89
CA ASP A 234 -29.84 -1.31 -17.61
C ASP A 234 -31.05 -2.26 -17.39
N LEU A 235 -30.98 -3.20 -16.43
CA LEU A 235 -32.09 -4.11 -16.17
C LEU A 235 -33.25 -3.44 -15.41
N THR A 236 -34.47 -3.57 -15.93
CA THR A 236 -35.71 -3.10 -15.28
C THR A 236 -36.18 -3.98 -14.11
N LEU A 237 -35.61 -5.18 -13.96
CA LEU A 237 -35.90 -6.11 -12.87
C LEU A 237 -34.60 -6.45 -12.13
N ILE A 238 -34.56 -6.14 -10.83
CA ILE A 238 -33.39 -6.40 -9.97
C ILE A 238 -33.75 -7.58 -9.05
N PRO A 239 -33.07 -8.74 -9.15
CA PRO A 239 -33.27 -9.84 -8.22
C PRO A 239 -32.62 -9.51 -6.86
N TYR A 240 -33.35 -9.82 -5.78
CA TYR A 240 -32.87 -9.64 -4.41
C TYR A 240 -32.87 -10.97 -3.67
N LEU A 241 -31.80 -11.19 -2.91
CA LEU A 241 -31.70 -12.28 -1.94
C LEU A 241 -32.00 -11.71 -0.55
N THR A 242 -32.95 -12.33 0.14
CA THR A 242 -33.27 -11.98 1.52
C THR A 242 -32.30 -12.69 2.47
N HIS A 243 -31.80 -11.96 3.45
CA HIS A 243 -30.90 -12.45 4.48
C HIS A 243 -31.39 -11.98 5.85
N PRO A 244 -31.81 -12.90 6.73
CA PRO A 244 -32.23 -12.54 8.08
C PRO A 244 -31.01 -12.09 8.88
N HIS A 245 -31.17 -11.07 9.71
CA HIS A 245 -30.11 -10.57 10.57
C HIS A 245 -30.64 -10.09 11.92
N VAL A 246 -29.73 -9.91 12.87
CA VAL A 246 -30.01 -9.33 14.19
C VAL A 246 -29.15 -8.09 14.33
N LEU A 247 -29.79 -6.91 14.32
CA LEU A 247 -29.09 -5.62 14.33
C LEU A 247 -28.10 -5.49 15.50
N THR A 248 -28.53 -5.88 16.69
CA THR A 248 -27.70 -5.79 17.90
C THR A 248 -26.41 -6.62 17.77
N GLU A 249 -26.45 -7.79 17.13
CA GLU A 249 -25.24 -8.59 16.92
C GLU A 249 -24.27 -7.91 15.94
N ILE A 250 -24.79 -7.27 14.90
CA ILE A 250 -23.99 -6.54 13.90
C ILE A 250 -23.38 -5.29 14.54
N GLU A 251 -24.15 -4.57 15.35
CA GLU A 251 -23.67 -3.39 16.09
C GLU A 251 -22.58 -3.76 17.09
N GLU A 252 -22.77 -4.82 17.88
CA GLU A 252 -21.76 -5.34 18.81
C GLU A 252 -20.47 -5.76 18.08
N LEU A 253 -20.58 -6.45 16.94
CA LEU A 253 -19.43 -6.81 16.11
C LEU A 253 -18.72 -5.57 15.55
N SER A 254 -19.49 -4.59 15.08
CA SER A 254 -18.96 -3.34 14.52
C SER A 254 -18.19 -2.54 15.57
N GLN A 255 -18.74 -2.41 16.78
CA GLN A 255 -18.07 -1.74 17.90
C GLN A 255 -16.79 -2.48 18.30
N ARG A 256 -16.81 -3.81 18.39
CA ARG A 256 -15.62 -4.61 18.71
C ARG A 256 -14.52 -4.49 17.66
N LEU A 257 -14.87 -4.46 16.37
CA LEU A 257 -13.92 -4.20 15.28
C LEU A 257 -13.25 -2.85 15.43
N GLN A 258 -14.06 -1.80 15.64
CA GLN A 258 -13.56 -0.44 15.82
C GLN A 258 -12.65 -0.31 17.05
N GLU A 259 -13.04 -0.89 18.18
CA GLU A 259 -12.23 -0.87 19.40
C GLU A 259 -10.90 -1.62 19.21
N THR A 260 -10.92 -2.75 18.49
CA THR A 260 -9.71 -3.53 18.19
C THR A 260 -8.72 -2.72 17.35
N ILE A 261 -9.20 -2.03 16.30
CA ILE A 261 -8.37 -1.16 15.46
C ILE A 261 -7.83 0.02 16.27
N ARG A 262 -8.69 0.64 17.09
CA ARG A 262 -8.30 1.75 17.96
C ARG A 262 -7.17 1.34 18.91
N MET A 263 -7.30 0.19 19.55
CA MET A 263 -6.29 -0.34 20.46
C MET A 263 -4.97 -0.66 19.74
N ALA A 264 -5.04 -1.20 18.52
CA ALA A 264 -3.88 -1.43 17.67
C ALA A 264 -3.14 -0.12 17.38
N ASN A 265 -3.87 0.93 17.00
CA ASN A 265 -3.30 2.24 16.68
C ASN A 265 -2.69 2.92 17.91
N LEU A 266 -3.28 2.75 19.08
CA LEU A 266 -2.77 3.36 20.32
C LEU A 266 -1.53 2.67 20.88
N HIS A 267 -1.45 1.34 20.81
CA HIS A 267 -0.41 0.57 21.51
C HIS A 267 0.58 -0.14 20.58
N GLY A 268 0.42 -0.01 19.25
CA GLY A 268 1.26 -0.64 18.23
C GLY A 268 1.15 -2.17 18.17
N SER A 269 0.29 -2.80 18.99
CA SER A 269 -0.04 -4.22 18.90
C SER A 269 -1.37 -4.51 19.58
N VAL A 270 -2.14 -5.44 19.01
CA VAL A 270 -3.33 -6.02 19.65
C VAL A 270 -2.86 -7.25 20.44
N ARG A 271 -2.66 -7.10 21.74
CA ARG A 271 -2.40 -8.21 22.66
C ARG A 271 -3.60 -8.37 23.59
N ASP A 272 -4.71 -8.83 23.04
CA ASP A 272 -5.85 -9.22 23.87
C ASP A 272 -6.21 -10.69 23.65
N ALA A 273 -6.72 -11.34 24.69
CA ALA A 273 -7.04 -12.77 24.72
C ALA A 273 -8.36 -13.12 24.00
N GLY A 274 -8.91 -12.17 23.22
CA GLY A 274 -10.16 -12.28 22.48
C GLY A 274 -10.00 -12.79 21.04
N LEU A 275 -11.03 -12.56 20.23
CA LEU A 275 -10.99 -12.85 18.79
C LEU A 275 -10.07 -11.86 18.07
N THR A 276 -9.35 -12.34 17.05
CA THR A 276 -8.54 -11.48 16.17
C THR A 276 -9.43 -10.59 15.29
N LEU A 277 -8.84 -9.53 14.72
CA LEU A 277 -9.55 -8.65 13.77
C LEU A 277 -10.12 -9.45 12.58
N GLU A 278 -9.35 -10.41 12.05
CA GLU A 278 -9.79 -11.32 10.99
C GLU A 278 -11.00 -12.16 11.41
N GLN A 279 -10.97 -12.73 12.61
CA GLN A 279 -12.08 -13.53 13.14
C GLN A 279 -13.35 -12.70 13.33
N LEU A 280 -13.22 -11.46 13.84
CA LEU A 280 -14.34 -10.53 13.94
C LEU A 280 -14.88 -10.14 12.55
N GLY A 281 -13.99 -9.88 11.59
CA GLY A 281 -14.36 -9.58 10.22
C GLY A 281 -15.08 -10.73 9.52
N MET A 282 -14.68 -11.98 9.79
CA MET A 282 -15.33 -13.18 9.25
C MET A 282 -16.73 -13.36 9.81
N LEU A 283 -16.91 -13.14 11.11
CA LEU A 283 -18.24 -13.14 11.74
C LEU A 283 -19.12 -12.03 11.16
N LEU A 284 -18.58 -10.82 10.99
CA LEU A 284 -19.31 -9.73 10.36
C LEU A 284 -19.72 -10.10 8.93
N PHE A 285 -18.81 -10.64 8.11
CA PHE A 285 -19.09 -11.07 6.74
C PHE A 285 -20.21 -12.13 6.66
N GLU A 286 -20.21 -13.09 7.59
CA GLU A 286 -21.26 -14.11 7.68
C GLU A 286 -22.63 -13.50 8.00
N LYS A 287 -22.67 -12.48 8.87
CA LYS A 287 -23.90 -11.81 9.33
C LYS A 287 -24.44 -10.78 8.33
N LEU A 288 -23.59 -10.24 7.46
CA LEU A 288 -23.98 -9.22 6.49
C LEU A 288 -24.52 -9.82 5.19
N PHE A 289 -24.04 -10.98 4.77
CA PHE A 289 -24.29 -11.49 3.42
C PHE A 289 -24.87 -12.91 3.44
N PRO A 290 -25.89 -13.20 2.61
CA PRO A 290 -26.36 -14.57 2.41
C PRO A 290 -25.30 -15.41 1.69
N GLU A 291 -25.36 -16.73 1.87
CA GLU A 291 -24.35 -17.68 1.36
C GLU A 291 -24.06 -17.50 -0.14
N GLU A 292 -25.08 -17.24 -0.96
CA GLU A 292 -24.90 -17.02 -2.39
C GLU A 292 -24.09 -15.76 -2.70
N ILE A 293 -24.34 -14.65 -1.98
CA ILE A 293 -23.57 -13.40 -2.14
C ILE A 293 -22.13 -13.62 -1.65
N ARG A 294 -21.94 -14.29 -0.52
CA ARG A 294 -20.60 -14.63 -0.01
C ARG A 294 -19.79 -15.42 -1.04
N ARG A 295 -20.41 -16.43 -1.67
CA ARG A 295 -19.80 -17.21 -2.74
C ARG A 295 -19.44 -16.33 -3.95
N LYS A 296 -20.34 -15.44 -4.38
CA LYS A 296 -20.08 -14.53 -5.51
C LYS A 296 -18.94 -13.56 -5.19
N ILE A 297 -18.92 -12.96 -4.00
CA ILE A 297 -17.81 -12.12 -3.53
C ILE A 297 -16.49 -12.89 -3.55
N GLY A 298 -16.46 -14.11 -3.00
CA GLY A 298 -15.25 -14.94 -2.98
C GLY A 298 -14.74 -15.37 -4.36
N GLN A 299 -15.63 -15.46 -5.35
CA GLN A 299 -15.29 -15.86 -6.73
C GLN A 299 -15.05 -14.69 -7.68
N SER A 300 -15.40 -13.47 -7.27
CA SER A 300 -15.30 -12.29 -8.13
C SER A 300 -13.86 -11.84 -8.29
N SER A 301 -13.48 -11.58 -9.54
CA SER A 301 -12.25 -10.90 -9.96
C SER A 301 -12.45 -9.41 -10.22
N ALA A 302 -13.62 -8.87 -9.91
CA ALA A 302 -13.93 -7.46 -10.14
C ALA A 302 -12.96 -6.57 -9.34
N GLU A 303 -12.58 -5.45 -9.95
CA GLU A 303 -11.66 -4.50 -9.33
C GLU A 303 -12.41 -3.59 -8.34
N PHE A 304 -13.67 -3.27 -8.64
CA PHE A 304 -14.49 -2.38 -7.85
C PHE A 304 -15.68 -3.09 -7.21
N LEU A 305 -15.92 -2.77 -5.94
CA LEU A 305 -17.13 -3.17 -5.23
C LEU A 305 -17.88 -1.93 -4.75
N VAL A 306 -19.03 -1.65 -5.37
CA VAL A 306 -19.85 -0.49 -5.03
C VAL A 306 -21.08 -0.92 -4.24
N LEU A 307 -21.17 -0.43 -3.01
CA LEU A 307 -22.30 -0.67 -2.13
C LEU A 307 -23.30 0.47 -2.24
N LYS A 308 -24.51 0.18 -2.72
CA LYS A 308 -25.65 1.08 -2.60
C LYS A 308 -26.38 0.75 -1.30
N LEU A 309 -26.29 1.64 -0.33
CA LEU A 309 -26.72 1.42 1.06
C LEU A 309 -27.90 2.33 1.39
N ASP A 310 -28.81 1.87 2.24
CA ASP A 310 -29.75 2.76 2.93
C ASP A 310 -29.05 3.45 4.12
N ASP A 311 -29.50 4.64 4.51
CA ASP A 311 -28.89 5.45 5.59
C ASP A 311 -28.70 4.66 6.90
N SER A 312 -29.63 3.77 7.21
CA SER A 312 -29.63 2.98 8.45
C SER A 312 -28.46 2.01 8.56
N CYS A 313 -27.80 1.64 7.46
CA CYS A 313 -26.71 0.66 7.47
C CYS A 313 -25.36 1.23 7.00
N VAL A 314 -25.27 2.56 6.83
CA VAL A 314 -24.02 3.25 6.47
C VAL A 314 -22.98 3.14 7.59
N HIS A 315 -23.39 3.10 8.86
CA HIS A 315 -22.49 3.03 10.00
C HIS A 315 -21.71 1.70 10.11
N ILE A 316 -22.18 0.65 9.44
CA ILE A 316 -21.53 -0.67 9.45
C ILE A 316 -20.17 -0.56 8.73
N PRO A 317 -19.09 -1.15 9.27
CA PRO A 317 -17.77 -1.13 8.64
C PRO A 317 -17.67 -2.23 7.58
N TRP A 318 -18.41 -2.08 6.48
CA TRP A 318 -18.48 -3.05 5.38
C TRP A 318 -17.11 -3.47 4.83
N GLU A 319 -16.14 -2.56 4.87
CA GLU A 319 -14.74 -2.75 4.46
C GLU A 319 -14.02 -3.80 5.29
N LEU A 320 -14.38 -3.89 6.57
CA LEU A 320 -13.78 -4.79 7.56
C LEU A 320 -14.45 -6.16 7.57
N ALA A 321 -15.42 -6.41 6.70
CA ALA A 321 -15.91 -7.75 6.48
C ALA A 321 -14.81 -8.59 5.82
N HIS A 322 -14.55 -9.79 6.34
CA HIS A 322 -13.48 -10.67 5.89
C HIS A 322 -14.07 -11.93 5.27
N ASP A 323 -13.77 -12.18 3.99
CA ASP A 323 -14.43 -13.26 3.24
C ASP A 323 -13.83 -14.65 3.49
N GLY A 324 -12.79 -14.73 4.32
CA GLY A 324 -12.01 -15.92 4.62
C GLY A 324 -10.64 -15.92 3.95
N SER A 325 -10.42 -15.06 2.96
CA SER A 325 -9.12 -14.82 2.33
C SER A 325 -8.52 -13.49 2.77
N ASP A 326 -9.30 -12.40 2.69
CA ASP A 326 -8.86 -11.05 3.08
C ASP A 326 -10.07 -10.15 3.40
N PHE A 327 -9.82 -8.97 3.95
CA PHE A 327 -10.82 -7.92 4.14
C PHE A 327 -11.32 -7.39 2.79
N LEU A 328 -12.59 -7.02 2.70
CA LEU A 328 -13.17 -6.53 1.44
C LEU A 328 -12.44 -5.30 0.88
N CYS A 329 -11.94 -4.40 1.74
CA CYS A 329 -11.17 -3.24 1.28
C CYS A 329 -9.75 -3.58 0.79
N CYS A 330 -9.20 -4.74 1.16
CA CYS A 330 -7.95 -5.24 0.61
C CYS A 330 -8.17 -5.97 -0.72
N ARG A 331 -9.37 -6.52 -0.93
CA ARG A 331 -9.75 -7.25 -2.16
C ARG A 331 -10.26 -6.33 -3.27
N PHE A 332 -11.04 -5.30 -2.93
CA PHE A 332 -11.73 -4.44 -3.88
C PHE A 332 -11.43 -2.96 -3.61
N SER A 333 -11.36 -2.15 -4.67
CA SER A 333 -11.59 -0.71 -4.54
C SER A 333 -13.05 -0.47 -4.21
N MET A 334 -13.33 -0.20 -2.93
CA MET A 334 -14.70 -0.06 -2.44
C MET A 334 -15.24 1.36 -2.60
N GLY A 335 -16.52 1.47 -2.96
CA GLY A 335 -17.26 2.73 -2.97
C GLY A 335 -18.62 2.57 -2.29
N ARG A 336 -19.10 3.62 -1.63
CA ARG A 336 -20.44 3.65 -1.00
C ARG A 336 -21.32 4.69 -1.67
N LEU A 337 -22.58 4.34 -1.88
CA LEU A 337 -23.63 5.22 -2.38
C LEU A 337 -24.80 5.14 -1.40
N ALA A 338 -24.88 6.09 -0.48
CA ALA A 338 -25.99 6.18 0.47
C ALA A 338 -27.26 6.70 -0.22
N ARG A 339 -28.36 5.97 -0.04
CA ARG A 339 -29.71 6.35 -0.47
C ARG A 339 -30.37 7.09 0.68
N THR A 340 -30.25 8.42 0.66
CA THR A 340 -30.88 9.25 1.68
C THR A 340 -32.36 9.42 1.44
N SER A 341 -33.15 9.45 2.52
CA SER A 341 -34.60 9.71 2.46
C SER A 341 -34.93 11.19 2.18
N GLN A 342 -33.94 12.07 2.28
CA GLN A 342 -34.07 13.47 1.88
C GLN A 342 -34.16 13.58 0.36
N SER A 343 -35.16 14.32 -0.15
CA SER A 343 -35.23 14.63 -1.57
C SER A 343 -34.03 15.50 -1.96
N ALA A 344 -33.00 14.92 -2.56
CA ALA A 344 -31.93 15.69 -3.17
C ALA A 344 -32.56 16.63 -4.20
N ARG A 345 -32.42 17.94 -4.01
CA ARG A 345 -32.72 18.89 -5.08
C ARG A 345 -31.83 18.51 -6.27
N PRO A 346 -32.33 18.53 -7.51
CA PRO A 346 -31.48 18.27 -8.66
C PRO A 346 -30.36 19.30 -8.66
N LEU A 347 -29.16 18.86 -8.29
CA LEU A 347 -27.94 19.61 -8.51
C LEU A 347 -27.86 19.81 -10.01
N ARG A 348 -28.02 21.05 -10.48
CA ARG A 348 -27.64 21.41 -11.84
C ARG A 348 -26.16 21.07 -11.92
N ARG A 349 -25.80 19.97 -12.59
CA ARG A 349 -24.41 19.70 -12.96
C ARG A 349 -23.93 20.95 -13.70
N PRO A 350 -22.99 21.72 -13.13
CA PRO A 350 -22.37 22.80 -13.88
C PRO A 350 -21.76 22.19 -15.14
N ALA A 351 -21.58 23.00 -16.19
CA ALA A 351 -20.75 22.58 -17.30
C ALA A 351 -19.41 22.06 -16.76
N PRO A 352 -18.81 21.02 -17.36
CA PRO A 352 -17.57 20.44 -16.86
C PRO A 352 -16.56 21.55 -16.58
N LEU A 353 -16.13 21.61 -15.32
CA LEU A 353 -15.20 22.64 -14.85
C LEU A 353 -13.89 22.50 -15.61
N ALA A 354 -13.32 23.63 -16.05
CA ALA A 354 -12.03 23.65 -16.75
C ALA A 354 -10.86 23.19 -15.86
N SER A 355 -11.03 23.31 -14.54
CA SER A 355 -10.18 22.74 -13.50
C SER A 355 -11.04 22.46 -12.26
N LEU A 356 -10.86 21.30 -11.63
CA LEU A 356 -11.56 20.89 -10.43
C LEU A 356 -10.76 21.31 -9.19
N SER A 357 -11.41 21.91 -8.19
CA SER A 357 -10.77 22.29 -6.94
C SER A 357 -11.02 21.23 -5.86
N PHE A 358 -9.97 20.73 -5.24
CA PHE A 358 -10.01 19.66 -4.25
C PHE A 358 -9.33 20.09 -2.94
N LEU A 359 -10.11 20.14 -1.86
CA LEU A 359 -9.63 20.36 -0.50
C LEU A 359 -9.44 19.04 0.21
N VAL A 360 -8.31 18.86 0.88
CA VAL A 360 -8.07 17.75 1.79
C VAL A 360 -7.81 18.29 3.18
N ILE A 361 -8.61 17.85 4.15
CA ILE A 361 -8.45 18.16 5.57
C ILE A 361 -8.01 16.87 6.24
N ALA A 362 -6.77 16.83 6.72
CA ALA A 362 -6.13 15.62 7.22
C ALA A 362 -5.58 15.81 8.64
N ASP A 363 -6.00 14.97 9.57
CA ASP A 363 -5.59 15.04 10.99
C ASP A 363 -5.73 16.46 11.58
N PRO A 364 -6.94 17.05 11.58
CA PRO A 364 -7.14 18.43 12.04
C PRO A 364 -6.73 18.64 13.50
N CYS A 365 -6.84 17.61 14.34
CA CYS A 365 -6.47 17.65 15.76
C CYS A 365 -5.00 17.29 16.04
N GLY A 366 -4.24 16.86 15.03
CA GLY A 366 -2.83 16.49 15.18
C GLY A 366 -2.57 15.23 16.01
N ASN A 367 -3.58 14.37 16.17
CA ASN A 367 -3.55 13.18 17.03
C ASN A 367 -3.83 11.87 16.26
N LEU A 368 -3.99 11.94 14.94
CA LEU A 368 -4.21 10.80 14.04
C LEU A 368 -3.12 10.76 12.95
N PRO A 369 -1.91 10.24 13.24
CA PRO A 369 -0.81 10.20 12.27
C PRO A 369 -1.14 9.49 10.95
N ALA A 370 -1.97 8.45 10.99
CA ALA A 370 -2.43 7.75 9.79
C ALA A 370 -3.27 8.65 8.87
N ALA A 371 -4.12 9.51 9.45
CA ALA A 371 -4.91 10.49 8.70
C ALA A 371 -4.02 11.55 8.04
N ALA A 372 -2.97 11.99 8.75
CA ALA A 372 -1.98 12.91 8.19
C ALA A 372 -1.25 12.28 6.98
N LEU A 373 -0.81 11.02 7.10
CA LEU A 373 -0.17 10.28 6.01
C LEU A 373 -1.11 10.08 4.81
N GLU A 374 -2.38 9.80 5.04
CA GLU A 374 -3.38 9.72 3.97
C GLU A 374 -3.52 11.06 3.22
N GLY A 375 -3.58 12.17 3.95
CA GLY A 375 -3.61 13.51 3.36
C GLY A 375 -2.38 13.84 2.52
N GLU A 376 -1.18 13.52 3.03
CA GLU A 376 0.07 13.68 2.28
C GLU A 376 0.11 12.82 1.02
N HIS A 377 -0.43 11.60 1.08
CA HIS A 377 -0.51 10.71 -0.07
C HIS A 377 -1.49 11.23 -1.13
N LEU A 378 -2.66 11.75 -0.73
CA LEU A 378 -3.58 12.40 -1.67
C LEU A 378 -2.95 13.64 -2.31
N TYR A 379 -2.23 14.44 -1.51
CA TYR A 379 -1.48 15.59 -2.00
C TYR A 379 -0.42 15.19 -3.03
N SER A 380 0.35 14.13 -2.77
CA SER A 380 1.38 13.65 -3.71
C SER A 380 0.77 13.17 -5.03
N LEU A 381 -0.39 12.51 -4.99
CA LEU A 381 -1.11 12.05 -6.17
C LEU A 381 -1.65 13.21 -7.01
N CYS A 382 -2.28 14.20 -6.36
CA CYS A 382 -3.00 15.25 -7.07
C CYS A 382 -2.14 16.46 -7.46
N ARG A 383 -1.01 16.75 -6.77
CA ARG A 383 -0.17 17.94 -7.01
C ARG A 383 0.37 18.06 -8.44
N THR A 384 0.40 16.97 -9.20
CA THR A 384 0.97 16.92 -10.55
C THR A 384 -0.08 17.17 -11.65
N ASP A 385 -1.37 17.01 -11.36
CA ASP A 385 -2.45 17.19 -12.33
C ASP A 385 -2.87 18.66 -12.40
N LYS A 386 -2.52 19.33 -13.50
CA LYS A 386 -2.87 20.75 -13.75
C LYS A 386 -4.37 20.99 -13.88
N ARG A 387 -5.17 19.94 -14.03
CA ARG A 387 -6.64 20.01 -14.06
C ARG A 387 -7.23 20.03 -12.66
N VAL A 388 -6.44 19.77 -11.61
CA VAL A 388 -6.89 19.75 -10.22
C VAL A 388 -6.15 20.84 -9.43
N GLN A 389 -6.89 21.81 -8.89
CA GLN A 389 -6.37 22.75 -7.90
C GLN A 389 -6.50 22.09 -6.53
N PHE A 390 -5.37 21.78 -5.89
CA PHE A 390 -5.36 21.00 -4.66
C PHE A 390 -4.88 21.84 -3.47
N GLU A 391 -5.57 21.75 -2.34
CA GLU A 391 -5.11 22.31 -1.06
C GLU A 391 -5.15 21.21 0.02
N LEU A 392 -4.00 20.96 0.66
CA LEU A 392 -3.92 20.13 1.87
C LEU A 392 -3.90 21.05 3.08
N VAL A 393 -4.76 20.80 4.04
CA VAL A 393 -4.73 21.41 5.37
C VAL A 393 -4.60 20.28 6.38
N SER A 394 -3.57 20.37 7.22
CA SER A 394 -3.30 19.35 8.22
C SER A 394 -2.79 19.98 9.51
N ARG A 395 -3.20 19.39 10.63
CA ARG A 395 -2.91 19.81 12.01
C ARG A 395 -3.41 21.21 12.36
N ASP A 396 -3.84 21.36 13.60
CA ASP A 396 -4.33 22.62 14.17
C ASP A 396 -5.38 23.32 13.29
N VAL A 397 -6.27 22.54 12.68
CA VAL A 397 -7.29 23.06 11.76
C VAL A 397 -8.57 23.32 12.52
N GLY A 398 -8.95 24.60 12.64
CA GLY A 398 -10.17 25.02 13.34
C GLY A 398 -11.42 25.14 12.45
N VAL A 399 -12.59 25.25 13.08
CA VAL A 399 -13.92 25.30 12.44
C VAL A 399 -14.03 26.43 11.43
N GLU A 400 -13.68 27.66 11.82
CA GLU A 400 -13.78 28.82 10.93
C GLU A 400 -12.83 28.70 9.72
N ALA A 401 -11.64 28.14 9.93
CA ALA A 401 -10.67 27.90 8.86
C ALA A 401 -11.21 26.90 7.83
N VAL A 402 -11.99 25.90 8.26
CA VAL A 402 -12.68 24.96 7.37
C VAL A 402 -13.84 25.65 6.65
N LYS A 403 -14.73 26.36 7.37
CA LYS A 403 -15.88 27.07 6.79
C LYS A 403 -15.47 28.04 5.66
N GLU A 404 -14.39 28.80 5.86
CA GLU A 404 -13.85 29.71 4.83
C GLU A 404 -13.41 28.98 3.54
N ARG A 405 -12.91 27.74 3.68
CA ARG A 405 -12.42 26.94 2.56
C ARG A 405 -13.53 26.21 1.84
N LEU A 406 -14.50 25.64 2.55
CA LEU A 406 -15.56 24.82 1.96
C LEU A 406 -16.29 25.51 0.80
N SER A 407 -16.46 26.83 0.86
CA SER A 407 -17.09 27.61 -0.22
C SER A 407 -16.26 27.74 -1.52
N ARG A 408 -14.97 27.39 -1.47
CA ARG A 408 -13.97 27.62 -2.52
C ARG A 408 -13.57 26.35 -3.27
N PHE A 409 -14.01 25.18 -2.81
CA PHE A 409 -13.60 23.88 -3.33
C PHE A 409 -14.78 23.06 -3.85
N ASP A 410 -14.58 22.33 -4.94
CA ASP A 410 -15.59 21.49 -5.59
C ASP A 410 -15.70 20.11 -4.92
N ILE A 411 -14.58 19.60 -4.43
CA ILE A 411 -14.50 18.34 -3.69
C ILE A 411 -13.80 18.61 -2.36
N VAL A 412 -14.28 17.96 -1.31
CA VAL A 412 -13.67 17.98 0.02
C VAL A 412 -13.45 16.54 0.47
N HIS A 413 -12.21 16.21 0.81
CA HIS A 413 -11.85 14.98 1.51
C HIS A 413 -11.57 15.33 2.97
N TYR A 414 -12.23 14.63 3.87
CA TYR A 414 -12.01 14.79 5.31
C TYR A 414 -11.49 13.47 5.86
N CYS A 415 -10.29 13.51 6.44
CA CYS A 415 -9.71 12.40 7.18
C CYS A 415 -9.34 12.88 8.59
N GLY A 416 -10.14 12.49 9.57
CA GLY A 416 -10.04 12.95 10.95
C GLY A 416 -11.12 12.33 11.82
N HIS A 417 -11.23 12.79 13.05
CA HIS A 417 -12.29 12.35 13.96
C HIS A 417 -13.66 12.88 13.49
N ALA A 418 -14.70 12.07 13.64
CA ALA A 418 -16.07 12.47 13.38
C ALA A 418 -17.01 11.83 14.41
N GLU A 419 -18.08 12.53 14.75
CA GLU A 419 -19.14 12.05 15.62
C GLU A 419 -20.44 11.87 14.83
N HIS A 420 -21.17 10.81 15.16
CA HIS A 420 -22.42 10.45 14.50
C HIS A 420 -23.55 10.35 15.52
N HIS A 421 -24.63 11.10 15.27
CA HIS A 421 -25.83 11.12 16.10
C HIS A 421 -27.01 10.53 15.33
N ALA A 422 -27.35 9.27 15.61
CA ALA A 422 -28.40 8.54 14.89
C ALA A 422 -29.81 9.15 15.09
N GLU A 423 -30.11 9.65 16.29
CA GLU A 423 -31.42 10.23 16.63
C GLU A 423 -31.56 11.69 16.15
N SER A 424 -30.45 12.37 15.89
CA SER A 424 -30.40 13.77 15.45
C SER A 424 -29.26 13.95 14.46
N PRO A 425 -29.45 13.52 13.19
CA PRO A 425 -28.38 13.52 12.19
C PRO A 425 -27.72 14.89 11.97
N ASP A 426 -28.47 15.99 12.14
CA ASP A 426 -28.00 17.37 12.02
C ASP A 426 -26.89 17.71 13.03
N ASP A 427 -26.82 16.98 14.15
CA ASP A 427 -25.79 17.13 15.17
C ASP A 427 -24.52 16.32 14.86
N SER A 428 -24.54 15.43 13.87
CA SER A 428 -23.33 14.70 13.44
C SER A 428 -22.28 15.69 12.96
N ALA A 429 -21.02 15.51 13.36
CA ALA A 429 -20.00 16.53 13.23
C ALA A 429 -18.62 16.02 12.82
N TRP A 430 -17.88 16.86 12.10
CA TRP A 430 -16.42 16.73 11.99
C TRP A 430 -15.78 17.35 13.23
N ILE A 431 -14.84 16.63 13.84
CA ILE A 431 -14.10 17.11 15.01
C ILE A 431 -12.83 17.80 14.56
N LEU A 432 -12.76 19.10 14.82
CA LEU A 432 -11.68 20.00 14.46
C LEU A 432 -10.92 20.43 15.73
N GLN A 433 -9.81 21.14 15.54
CA GLN A 433 -8.91 21.48 16.67
C GLN A 433 -9.60 22.28 17.78
N ASP A 434 -10.52 23.17 17.41
CA ASP A 434 -11.17 24.13 18.30
C ASP A 434 -12.67 23.90 18.48
N GLY A 435 -13.23 22.81 17.93
CA GLY A 435 -14.64 22.48 18.09
C GLY A 435 -15.19 21.51 17.03
N GLU A 436 -16.52 21.46 16.98
CA GLU A 436 -17.30 20.59 16.10
C GLU A 436 -17.87 21.39 14.94
N LEU A 437 -17.73 20.88 13.72
CA LEU A 437 -18.43 21.37 12.54
C LEU A 437 -19.58 20.41 12.21
N THR A 438 -20.79 20.78 12.63
CA THR A 438 -21.98 19.94 12.52
C THR A 438 -22.55 19.90 11.09
N ALA A 439 -23.36 18.89 10.80
CA ALA A 439 -24.12 18.81 9.56
C ALA A 439 -25.08 20.01 9.40
N GLY A 440 -25.71 20.46 10.49
CA GLY A 440 -26.52 21.68 10.51
C GLY A 440 -25.72 22.95 10.15
N ASP A 441 -24.49 23.09 10.65
CA ASP A 441 -23.59 24.19 10.29
C ASP A 441 -23.25 24.19 8.80
N LEU A 442 -23.00 23.01 8.23
CA LEU A 442 -22.74 22.84 6.79
C LEU A 442 -23.98 23.18 5.96
N GLU A 443 -25.17 22.78 6.39
CA GLU A 443 -26.43 23.15 5.72
C GLU A 443 -26.64 24.66 5.70
N ASN A 444 -26.41 25.34 6.83
CA ASN A 444 -26.53 26.80 6.92
C ASN A 444 -25.52 27.50 6.00
N LEU A 445 -24.29 26.99 5.95
CA LEU A 445 -23.24 27.48 5.04
C LEU A 445 -23.67 27.38 3.57
N ILE A 446 -24.27 26.25 3.16
CA ILE A 446 -24.79 26.04 1.80
C ILE A 446 -25.98 26.96 1.50
N ARG A 447 -26.83 27.25 2.49
CA ARG A 447 -27.98 28.14 2.35
C ARG A 447 -27.59 29.62 2.26
N GLY A 448 -26.33 29.97 2.55
CA GLY A 448 -25.86 31.35 2.62
C GLY A 448 -26.44 32.12 3.81
N GLU A 449 -27.00 31.40 4.78
CA GLU A 449 -27.45 31.94 6.05
C GLU A 449 -26.20 32.06 6.92
N LYS A 450 -25.70 33.29 7.11
CA LYS A 450 -24.68 33.52 8.14
C LYS A 450 -25.29 33.16 9.50
N PRO A 451 -24.52 32.54 10.42
CA PRO A 451 -24.98 32.30 11.78
C PRO A 451 -25.42 33.59 12.48
#